data_AF-A0A5P2DQ72-F1
#
_entry.id   AF-A0A5P2DQ72-F1
#
_cell.length_a   1.000
_cell.length_b   1.000
_cell.length_c   1.000
_cell.angle_alpha   90.00
_cell.angle_beta   90.00
_cell.angle_gamma   90.00
#
_symmetry.space_group_name_H-M   'P 1'
#
loop_
_entity.id
_entity.type
_entity.pdbx_description
1 polymer ?
#
loop_
_entity_poly.entity_id
_entity_poly.type
_entity_poly.pdbx_seq_one_letter_code
_entity_poly.pdbx_strand_id
1 'polypeptide(L)'
;MSVVSGAVLLGALMVPSAVAADTPGSTASPNSSMTAQGKKCGARDVSSAAPDYTNFDTPVVFRVATDAQGHSFVNDSRNAGVWINLGLLANAPSCITDSALSVTEANPGILYITLLAENGVLHEAQCTTSDTPFAPSNLVAACGPGFSILPNTPVV
;
A
#
# COMPACT_ATOMS: atom_id res chain seq x y z
N MET A 1 29.07 22.73 55.19
CA MET A 1 29.44 21.34 54.88
C MET A 1 28.27 20.69 54.18
N SER A 2 28.49 20.18 52.96
CA SER A 2 27.81 19.03 52.33
C SER A 2 28.29 18.96 50.89
N VAL A 3 29.24 18.07 50.65
CA VAL A 3 29.78 17.72 49.33
C VAL A 3 28.94 16.57 48.83
N VAL A 4 28.25 16.73 47.69
CA VAL A 4 27.58 15.61 47.02
C VAL A 4 28.49 15.14 45.90
N SER A 5 29.19 14.04 46.18
CA SER A 5 29.94 13.26 45.20
C SER A 5 28.96 12.47 44.33
N GLY A 6 28.81 12.87 43.07
CA GLY A 6 28.10 12.09 42.05
C GLY A 6 29.10 11.22 41.28
N ALA A 7 29.04 9.90 41.49
CA ALA A 7 29.87 8.92 40.83
C ALA A 7 29.57 8.83 39.32
N VAL A 8 30.63 8.79 38.51
CA VAL A 8 30.55 8.51 37.07
C VAL A 8 30.37 7.00 36.89
N LEU A 9 29.17 6.57 36.49
CA LEU A 9 28.92 5.20 36.04
C LEU A 9 29.25 5.10 34.55
N LEU A 10 30.45 4.58 34.27
CA LEU A 10 30.85 4.06 32.96
C LEU A 10 30.00 2.83 32.64
N GLY A 11 28.84 3.06 32.03
CA GLY A 11 28.02 2.00 31.44
C GLY A 11 28.62 1.54 30.12
N ALA A 12 29.28 0.39 30.12
CA ALA A 12 29.69 -0.29 28.90
C ALA A 12 28.44 -0.67 28.07
N LEU A 13 28.33 -0.11 26.86
CA LEU A 13 27.38 -0.57 25.85
C LEU A 13 27.76 -1.97 25.40
N MET A 14 27.15 -3.00 25.99
CA MET A 14 27.12 -4.33 25.39
C MET A 14 26.09 -4.33 24.26
N VAL A 15 26.56 -4.18 23.02
CA VAL A 15 25.77 -4.45 21.82
C VAL A 15 25.57 -5.98 21.76
N PRO A 16 24.34 -6.52 21.61
CA PRO A 16 24.18 -7.92 21.26
C PRO A 16 24.72 -8.08 19.83
N SER A 17 25.89 -8.68 19.69
CA SER A 17 26.33 -9.25 18.42
C SER A 17 25.33 -10.34 18.07
N ALA A 18 24.44 -10.06 17.11
CA ALA A 18 23.64 -11.09 16.48
C ALA A 18 24.61 -12.05 15.79
N VAL A 19 24.86 -13.19 16.42
CA VAL A 19 25.52 -14.34 15.81
C VAL A 19 24.62 -14.86 14.69
N ALA A 20 24.88 -14.40 13.47
CA ALA A 20 24.45 -15.14 12.29
C ALA A 20 25.18 -16.49 12.35
N ALA A 21 24.46 -17.54 12.70
CA ALA A 21 24.97 -18.89 12.60
C ALA A 21 25.20 -19.21 11.12
N ASP A 22 26.46 -19.11 10.68
CA ASP A 22 26.94 -19.68 9.43
C ASP A 22 26.67 -21.19 9.46
N THR A 23 25.54 -21.57 8.86
CA THR A 23 25.30 -22.96 8.49
C THR A 23 25.78 -23.11 7.05
N PRO A 24 26.92 -23.79 6.80
CA PRO A 24 27.41 -23.96 5.44
C PRO A 24 26.65 -25.10 4.79
N GLY A 25 25.65 -24.79 3.97
CA GLY A 25 24.86 -25.85 3.35
C GLY A 25 23.64 -25.39 2.56
N SER A 26 23.85 -24.61 1.51
CA SER A 26 23.16 -24.82 0.23
C SER A 26 23.75 -23.88 -0.79
N THR A 27 24.63 -24.43 -1.62
CA THR A 27 24.98 -23.86 -2.92
C THR A 27 23.67 -23.61 -3.68
N ALA A 28 23.18 -22.38 -3.67
CA ALA A 28 22.18 -21.92 -4.61
C ALA A 28 22.83 -21.99 -6.00
N SER A 29 22.66 -23.14 -6.63
CA SER A 29 23.05 -23.38 -8.00
C SER A 29 22.31 -22.36 -8.88
N PRO A 30 22.98 -21.56 -9.72
CA PRO A 30 22.33 -20.51 -10.51
C PRO A 30 21.45 -21.08 -11.65
N ASN A 31 21.17 -22.38 -11.64
CA ASN A 31 20.49 -23.11 -12.70
C ASN A 31 19.28 -23.94 -12.24
N SER A 32 18.66 -23.57 -11.11
CA SER A 32 17.30 -24.03 -10.83
C SER A 32 16.33 -23.21 -11.69
N SER A 33 16.08 -23.75 -12.88
CA SER A 33 14.87 -23.58 -13.67
C SER A 33 13.66 -23.44 -12.74
N MET A 34 13.27 -22.20 -12.43
CA MET A 34 11.93 -21.88 -11.99
C MET A 34 11.06 -22.13 -13.21
N THR A 35 10.44 -23.29 -13.23
CA THR A 35 9.30 -23.61 -14.07
C THR A 35 8.36 -22.40 -14.12
N ALA A 36 7.85 -22.10 -15.31
CA ALA A 36 6.93 -21.01 -15.59
C ALA A 36 5.68 -21.04 -14.67
N GLN A 37 5.76 -20.43 -13.50
CA GLN A 37 4.65 -20.24 -12.57
C GLN A 37 4.54 -18.77 -12.15
N GLY A 38 3.72 -18.04 -12.91
CA GLY A 38 3.16 -16.73 -12.56
C GLY A 38 4.19 -15.60 -12.45
N LYS A 39 4.22 -14.68 -13.43
CA LYS A 39 4.90 -13.39 -13.26
C LYS A 39 4.40 -12.75 -11.96
N LYS A 40 5.29 -12.61 -10.97
CA LYS A 40 5.01 -11.82 -9.76
C LYS A 40 5.18 -10.37 -10.14
N CYS A 41 4.10 -9.61 -10.10
CA CYS A 41 4.07 -8.22 -10.54
C CYS A 41 4.32 -7.22 -9.38
N GLY A 42 4.56 -7.69 -8.15
CA GLY A 42 4.87 -6.83 -7.01
C GLY A 42 5.15 -7.59 -5.71
N ALA A 43 5.51 -6.86 -4.66
CA ALA A 43 5.53 -7.35 -3.27
C ALA A 43 4.15 -7.13 -2.62
N ARG A 44 3.88 -7.77 -1.48
CA ARG A 44 2.66 -7.53 -0.70
C ARG A 44 2.91 -6.43 0.33
N ASP A 45 2.33 -5.26 0.14
CA ASP A 45 2.40 -4.16 1.10
C ASP A 45 1.13 -3.29 1.12
N VAL A 46 0.99 -2.52 2.21
CA VAL A 46 0.08 -1.38 2.25
C VAL A 46 0.87 -0.19 1.72
N SER A 47 0.60 0.20 0.49
CA SER A 47 1.40 1.19 -0.22
C SER A 47 1.05 2.62 0.23
N SER A 48 -0.22 2.88 0.58
CA SER A 48 -0.66 4.21 1.00
C SER A 48 -1.94 4.19 1.85
N ALA A 49 -2.14 5.27 2.62
CA ALA A 49 -3.35 5.53 3.39
C ALA A 49 -3.73 7.02 3.32
N ALA A 50 -5.03 7.31 3.25
CA ALA A 50 -5.56 8.67 3.18
C ALA A 50 -6.75 8.85 4.14
N PRO A 51 -6.89 10.00 4.81
CA PRO A 51 -8.05 10.29 5.64
C PRO A 51 -9.27 10.61 4.77
N ASP A 52 -10.47 10.49 5.34
CA ASP A 52 -11.67 11.11 4.79
C ASP A 52 -11.69 12.60 5.15
N TYR A 53 -11.73 13.48 4.13
CA TYR A 53 -11.84 14.93 4.34
C TYR A 53 -13.30 15.40 4.51
N THR A 54 -14.30 14.53 4.37
CA THR A 54 -15.70 14.88 4.65
C THR A 54 -16.10 14.68 6.10
N ASN A 55 -15.46 13.75 6.81
CA ASN A 55 -15.89 13.27 8.11
C ASN A 55 -14.74 13.33 9.14
N PHE A 56 -14.39 14.53 9.60
CA PHE A 56 -13.30 14.69 10.58
C PHE A 56 -13.64 14.18 11.98
N ASP A 57 -14.93 14.18 12.34
CA ASP A 57 -15.37 13.78 13.69
C ASP A 57 -15.27 12.26 13.92
N THR A 58 -15.20 11.48 12.84
CA THR A 58 -14.96 10.03 12.88
C THR A 58 -13.69 9.73 12.11
N PRO A 59 -12.62 9.20 12.73
CA PRO A 59 -11.35 8.98 12.02
C PRO A 59 -11.49 7.84 11.00
N VAL A 60 -11.97 8.18 9.80
CA VAL A 60 -12.05 7.28 8.65
C VAL A 60 -10.73 7.34 7.91
N VAL A 61 -10.16 6.17 7.65
CA VAL A 61 -8.90 6.00 6.93
C VAL A 61 -9.12 4.98 5.82
N PHE A 62 -8.90 5.43 4.60
CA PHE A 62 -8.79 4.56 3.43
C PHE A 62 -7.37 4.04 3.31
N ARG A 63 -7.23 2.78 2.91
CA ARG A 63 -5.92 2.15 2.66
C ARG A 63 -5.94 1.47 1.31
N VAL A 64 -4.80 1.48 0.64
CA VAL A 64 -4.59 0.71 -0.58
C VAL A 64 -3.41 -0.24 -0.39
N ALA A 65 -3.54 -1.43 -0.95
CA ALA A 65 -2.52 -2.47 -0.88
C ALA A 65 -2.46 -3.24 -2.18
N THR A 66 -1.29 -3.82 -2.46
CA THR A 66 -1.11 -4.77 -3.56
C THR A 66 -0.76 -6.16 -3.01
N ASP A 67 -1.02 -7.21 -3.80
CA ASP A 67 -0.56 -8.55 -3.50
C ASP A 67 0.61 -8.98 -4.40
N ALA A 68 1.20 -10.13 -4.10
CA ALA A 68 2.33 -10.66 -4.87
C ALA A 68 1.98 -11.04 -6.32
N GLN A 69 0.70 -11.07 -6.68
CA GLN A 69 0.20 -11.33 -8.03
C GLN A 69 -0.04 -10.02 -8.81
N GLY A 70 0.14 -8.86 -8.17
CA GLY A 70 -0.10 -7.54 -8.76
C GLY A 70 -1.58 -7.19 -8.84
N HIS A 71 -2.43 -7.77 -7.99
CA HIS A 71 -3.76 -7.24 -7.74
C HIS A 71 -3.68 -6.09 -6.74
N SER A 72 -4.60 -5.13 -6.85
CA SER A 72 -4.74 -4.02 -5.91
C SER A 72 -6.07 -4.08 -5.17
N PHE A 73 -6.06 -3.61 -3.93
CA PHE A 73 -7.17 -3.68 -3.01
C PHE A 73 -7.34 -2.38 -2.26
N VAL A 74 -8.58 -1.95 -2.06
CA VAL A 74 -8.92 -0.82 -1.18
C VAL A 74 -9.60 -1.32 0.08
N ASN A 75 -9.28 -0.69 1.21
CA ASN A 75 -9.94 -0.89 2.49
C ASN A 75 -10.48 0.45 3.00
N ASP A 76 -11.71 0.42 3.50
CA ASP A 76 -12.32 1.48 4.28
C ASP A 76 -12.27 1.07 5.76
N SER A 77 -11.72 1.91 6.65
CA SER A 77 -11.56 1.57 8.07
C SER A 77 -12.88 1.30 8.80
N ARG A 78 -14.01 1.79 8.26
CA ARG A 78 -15.35 1.52 8.81
C ARG A 78 -15.81 0.09 8.53
N ASN A 79 -15.19 -0.59 7.57
CA ASN A 79 -15.43 -1.98 7.22
C ASN A 79 -14.16 -2.82 7.47
N ALA A 80 -13.80 -2.94 8.76
CA ALA A 80 -12.56 -3.58 9.18
C ALA A 80 -12.47 -5.04 8.67
N GLY A 81 -11.31 -5.38 8.08
CA GLY A 81 -11.05 -6.70 7.53
C GLY A 81 -11.54 -6.92 6.10
N VAL A 82 -12.29 -5.99 5.51
CA VAL A 82 -12.74 -6.07 4.12
C VAL A 82 -11.76 -5.35 3.21
N TRP A 83 -11.08 -6.11 2.36
CA TRP A 83 -10.23 -5.63 1.27
C TRP A 83 -10.93 -5.91 -0.05
N ILE A 84 -11.31 -4.85 -0.76
CA ILE A 84 -12.10 -4.94 -1.98
C ILE A 84 -11.16 -4.88 -3.17
N ASN A 85 -11.24 -5.88 -4.05
CA ASN A 85 -10.41 -5.94 -5.25
C ASN A 85 -10.76 -4.79 -6.21
N LEU A 86 -9.78 -3.95 -6.53
CA LEU A 86 -9.93 -2.82 -7.44
C LEU A 86 -10.05 -3.24 -8.91
N GLY A 87 -9.72 -4.49 -9.23
CA GLY A 87 -9.98 -5.11 -10.53
C GLY A 87 -11.47 -5.26 -10.86
N LEU A 88 -12.37 -4.97 -9.92
CA LEU A 88 -13.81 -4.83 -10.18
C LEU A 88 -14.15 -3.54 -10.94
N LEU A 89 -13.27 -2.54 -10.91
CA LEU A 89 -13.47 -1.27 -11.59
C LEU A 89 -13.13 -1.39 -13.07
N ALA A 90 -13.89 -0.68 -13.91
CA ALA A 90 -13.62 -0.64 -15.34
C ALA A 90 -12.21 -0.09 -15.61
N ASN A 91 -11.55 -0.64 -16.62
CA ASN A 91 -10.20 -0.27 -17.07
C ASN A 91 -9.11 -0.41 -16.00
N ALA A 92 -9.34 -1.19 -14.93
CA ALA A 92 -8.30 -1.48 -13.95
C ALA A 92 -7.10 -2.13 -14.65
N PRO A 93 -5.88 -1.56 -14.49
CA PRO A 93 -4.69 -2.17 -15.06
C PRO A 93 -4.41 -3.55 -14.44
N SER A 94 -3.67 -4.37 -15.18
CA SER A 94 -3.11 -5.62 -14.66
C SER A 94 -1.66 -5.39 -14.21
N CYS A 95 -1.17 -6.27 -13.34
CA CYS A 95 0.21 -6.26 -12.87
C CYS A 95 0.62 -4.92 -12.25
N ILE A 96 -0.05 -4.59 -11.14
CA ILE A 96 0.21 -3.36 -10.38
C ILE A 96 1.51 -3.52 -9.58
N THR A 97 2.43 -2.58 -9.78
CA THR A 97 3.72 -2.53 -9.08
C THR A 97 3.70 -1.56 -7.90
N ASP A 98 2.85 -0.53 -7.93
CA ASP A 98 2.69 0.44 -6.85
C ASP A 98 1.27 1.03 -6.84
N SER A 99 0.84 1.55 -5.69
CA SER A 99 -0.45 2.18 -5.51
C SER A 99 -0.41 3.35 -4.53
N ALA A 100 -1.22 4.37 -4.79
CA ALA A 100 -1.30 5.56 -3.95
C ALA A 100 -2.76 5.98 -3.75
N LEU A 101 -3.03 6.57 -2.58
CA LEU A 101 -4.27 7.28 -2.30
C LEU A 101 -3.97 8.76 -2.16
N SER A 102 -4.86 9.59 -2.68
CA SER A 102 -4.87 11.00 -2.38
C SER A 102 -6.30 11.53 -2.24
N VAL A 103 -6.39 12.66 -1.58
CA VAL A 103 -7.61 13.39 -1.23
C VAL A 103 -7.25 14.86 -1.28
N THR A 104 -8.20 15.73 -1.61
CA THR A 104 -7.93 17.16 -1.77
C THR A 104 -8.94 17.98 -0.98
N GLU A 105 -8.52 19.10 -0.43
CA GLU A 105 -9.42 20.03 0.25
C GLU A 105 -10.42 20.68 -0.72
N ALA A 106 -10.04 20.80 -2.00
CA ALA A 106 -10.93 21.34 -3.04
C ALA A 106 -12.12 20.41 -3.33
N ASN A 107 -11.94 19.09 -3.15
CA ASN A 107 -12.96 18.07 -3.36
C ASN A 107 -12.93 17.05 -2.22
N PRO A 108 -13.39 17.41 -1.00
CA PRO A 108 -13.19 16.61 0.20
C PRO A 108 -13.90 15.24 0.15
N GLY A 109 -14.92 15.10 -0.70
CA GLY A 109 -15.68 13.85 -0.92
C GLY A 109 -15.15 12.94 -2.03
N ILE A 110 -13.96 13.21 -2.56
CA ILE A 110 -13.36 12.39 -3.62
C ILE A 110 -12.06 11.75 -3.11
N LEU A 111 -12.04 10.42 -3.14
CA LEU A 111 -10.85 9.61 -2.98
C LEU A 111 -10.26 9.32 -4.36
N TYR A 112 -9.03 9.75 -4.58
CA TYR A 112 -8.27 9.45 -5.79
C TYR A 112 -7.42 8.20 -5.51
N ILE A 113 -7.60 7.17 -6.33
CA ILE A 113 -6.84 5.93 -6.27
C ILE A 113 -5.96 5.86 -7.51
N THR A 114 -4.65 5.91 -7.32
CA THR A 114 -3.67 5.84 -8.41
C THR A 114 -2.97 4.49 -8.38
N LEU A 115 -2.87 3.81 -9.52
CA LEU A 115 -2.18 2.55 -9.70
C LEU A 115 -1.07 2.70 -10.75
N LEU A 116 0.14 2.25 -10.42
CA LEU A 116 1.24 2.10 -11.36
C LEU A 116 1.26 0.67 -11.89
N ALA A 117 1.13 0.52 -13.20
CA ALA A 117 1.24 -0.77 -13.88
C ALA A 117 2.71 -1.10 -14.23
N GLU A 118 3.02 -2.38 -14.46
CA GLU A 118 4.35 -2.88 -14.86
C GLU A 118 4.92 -2.14 -16.08
N ASN A 119 4.07 -1.65 -16.99
CA ASN A 119 4.47 -0.88 -18.17
C ASN A 119 4.85 0.58 -17.87
N GLY A 120 4.85 1.00 -16.61
CA GLY A 120 5.16 2.36 -16.17
C GLY A 120 4.02 3.36 -16.32
N VAL A 121 2.83 2.94 -16.78
CA VAL A 121 1.67 3.83 -16.95
C VAL A 121 0.91 3.95 -15.64
N LEU A 122 0.55 5.18 -15.27
CA LEU A 122 -0.29 5.47 -14.12
C LEU A 122 -1.75 5.52 -14.55
N HIS A 123 -2.60 4.90 -13.75
CA HIS A 123 -4.05 4.91 -13.92
C HIS A 123 -4.70 5.49 -12.66
N GLU A 124 -5.69 6.36 -12.82
CA GLU A 124 -6.42 6.96 -11.69
C GLU A 124 -7.91 6.67 -11.79
N ALA A 125 -8.49 6.26 -10.66
CA ALA A 125 -9.92 6.22 -10.44
C ALA A 125 -10.31 7.26 -9.39
N GLN A 126 -11.47 7.88 -9.58
CA GLN A 126 -12.04 8.85 -8.63
C GLN A 126 -13.28 8.25 -8.00
N CYS A 127 -13.23 8.02 -6.70
CA CYS A 127 -14.29 7.37 -5.94
C CYS A 127 -14.95 8.37 -4.98
N THR A 128 -16.27 8.54 -5.10
CA THR A 128 -17.04 9.38 -4.19
C THR A 128 -17.12 8.72 -2.82
N THR A 129 -16.66 9.41 -1.77
CA THR A 129 -16.81 8.98 -0.38
C THR A 129 -18.18 9.41 0.16
N SER A 130 -18.69 8.63 1.12
CA SER A 130 -19.96 8.91 1.80
C SER A 130 -19.95 8.26 3.17
N ASP A 131 -21.01 8.46 3.96
CA ASP A 131 -21.21 7.79 5.25
C ASP A 131 -21.40 6.27 5.12
N THR A 132 -21.75 5.79 3.92
CA THR A 132 -21.81 4.35 3.65
C THR A 132 -20.40 3.83 3.38
N PRO A 133 -19.90 2.83 4.16
CA PRO A 133 -18.58 2.26 3.92
C PRO A 133 -18.48 1.63 2.54
N PHE A 134 -17.27 1.63 1.97
CA PHE A 134 -17.04 0.83 0.77
C PHE A 134 -17.24 -0.67 1.03
N ALA A 135 -17.87 -1.31 0.06
CA ALA A 135 -18.15 -2.73 -0.01
C ALA A 135 -18.08 -3.18 -1.49
N PRO A 136 -17.87 -4.48 -1.76
CA PRO A 136 -17.87 -4.99 -3.13
C PRO A 136 -19.13 -4.63 -3.92
N SER A 137 -20.28 -4.48 -3.24
CA SER A 137 -21.57 -4.16 -3.86
C SER A 137 -21.74 -2.69 -4.28
N ASN A 138 -20.99 -1.75 -3.70
CA ASN A 138 -21.15 -0.32 -3.96
C ASN A 138 -19.93 0.36 -4.60
N LEU A 139 -18.77 -0.30 -4.60
CA LEU A 139 -17.52 0.31 -5.06
C LEU A 139 -17.59 0.76 -6.53
N VAL A 140 -18.19 -0.05 -7.41
CA VAL A 140 -18.33 0.28 -8.84
C VAL A 140 -19.16 1.56 -9.02
N ALA A 141 -20.25 1.71 -8.26
CA ALA A 141 -21.08 2.91 -8.31
C ALA A 141 -20.33 4.14 -7.75
N ALA A 142 -19.56 3.96 -6.67
CA ALA A 142 -18.79 5.04 -6.06
C ALA A 142 -17.68 5.58 -6.98
N CYS A 143 -17.01 4.70 -7.74
CA CYS A 143 -15.89 5.06 -8.62
C CYS A 143 -16.30 5.37 -10.08
N GLY A 144 -17.61 5.39 -10.36
CA GLY A 144 -18.17 5.79 -11.65
C GLY A 144 -17.52 5.07 -12.86
N PRO A 145 -16.80 5.80 -13.73
CA PRO A 145 -16.20 5.22 -14.94
C PRO A 145 -15.01 4.26 -14.66
N GLY A 146 -14.56 4.14 -13.41
CA GLY A 146 -13.39 3.35 -13.05
C GLY A 146 -12.08 4.10 -13.33
N PHE A 147 -11.08 3.38 -13.83
CA PHE A 147 -9.76 3.93 -14.07
C PHE A 147 -9.64 4.63 -15.42
N SER A 148 -8.83 5.69 -15.45
CA SER A 148 -8.38 6.39 -16.65
C SER A 148 -6.87 6.55 -16.62
N ILE A 149 -6.22 6.55 -17.78
CA ILE A 149 -4.77 6.78 -17.86
C ILE A 149 -4.48 8.23 -17.46
N LEU A 150 -3.53 8.43 -16.55
CA LEU A 150 -3.01 9.76 -16.27
C LEU A 150 -2.14 10.23 -17.45
N PRO A 151 -2.56 11.30 -18.15
CA PRO A 151 -1.83 11.79 -19.31
C PRO A 151 -0.44 12.28 -18.91
N ASN A 152 0.52 12.12 -19.82
CA ASN A 152 1.93 12.49 -19.61
C ASN A 152 2.60 11.74 -18.45
N THR A 153 2.12 10.54 -18.11
CA THR A 153 2.88 9.64 -17.24
C THR A 153 4.28 9.45 -17.86
N PRO A 154 5.37 9.70 -17.12
CA PRO A 154 6.72 9.55 -17.64
C PRO A 154 7.05 8.05 -17.82
N VAL A 155 6.74 7.54 -19.01
CA VAL A 155 7.19 6.22 -19.46
C VAL A 155 8.51 6.41 -20.22
N VAL A 156 9.55 5.69 -19.81
CA VAL A 156 10.87 5.64 -20.49
C VAL A 156 10.98 4.43 -21.40
#